data_AF-A0A1F8TKN8-F1
#
_entry.id   AF-A0A1F8TKN8-F1
#
_cell.length_a   1.000
_cell.length_b   1.000
_cell.length_c   1.000
_cell.angle_alpha   90.00
_cell.angle_beta   90.00
_cell.angle_gamma   90.00
#
_symmetry.space_group_name_H-M   'P 1'
#
loop_
_entity.id
_entity.type
_entity.pdbx_description
1 polymer ?
#
loop_
_entity_poly.entity_id
_entity_poly.type
_entity_poly.pdbx_seq_one_letter_code
_entity_poly.pdbx_strand_id
1 'polypeptide(L)'
;MHLRGLLTELPLEGSRRLFELWKQIPEPRSGRNGSPLSPLDQLRYLLLRLSEHWDSYRLFDWQKDVPWTNNGTELAIGRMKMRARTVRGYKSWQAMHAALLLSGSGIAF
;
A
#
# COMPACT_ATOMS: atom_id res chain seq x y z
N MET A 1 14.78 21.34 -0.47
CA MET A 1 14.76 19.87 -0.33
C MET A 1 13.62 19.35 -1.20
N HIS A 2 13.85 18.40 -2.11
CA HIS A 2 12.83 17.93 -3.06
C HIS A 2 12.24 16.59 -2.64
N LEU A 3 10.91 16.44 -2.75
CA LEU A 3 10.18 15.20 -2.42
C LEU A 3 10.78 13.95 -3.10
N ARG A 4 11.24 14.09 -4.35
CA ARG A 4 11.89 12.99 -5.08
C ARG A 4 13.13 12.45 -4.35
N GLY A 5 13.94 13.31 -3.75
CA GLY A 5 15.12 12.88 -2.98
C GLY A 5 14.73 12.06 -1.75
N LEU A 6 13.71 12.50 -1.00
CA LEU A 6 13.20 11.75 0.15
C LEU A 6 12.74 10.34 -0.21
N LEU A 7 12.04 10.19 -1.34
CA LEU A 7 11.51 8.89 -1.76
C LEU A 7 12.59 7.96 -2.31
N THR A 8 13.70 8.51 -2.83
CA THR A 8 14.85 7.71 -3.28
C THR A 8 15.74 7.29 -2.12
N GLU A 9 16.02 8.22 -1.21
CA GLU A 9 16.97 7.99 -0.10
C GLU A 9 16.35 7.24 1.08
N LEU A 10 15.03 7.32 1.25
CA LEU A 10 14.28 6.72 2.34
C LEU A 10 14.94 6.93 3.73
N PRO A 11 15.24 8.18 4.15
CA PRO A 11 15.96 8.43 5.39
C PRO A 11 15.16 8.07 6.65
N LEU A 12 15.85 7.84 7.77
CA LEU A 12 15.25 7.58 9.10
C LEU A 12 14.24 8.64 9.52
N GLU A 13 14.54 9.91 9.31
CA GLU A 13 13.65 11.01 9.68
C GLU A 13 12.63 11.36 8.58
N GLY A 14 12.44 10.49 7.59
CA GLY A 14 11.59 10.77 6.44
C GLY A 14 10.13 11.04 6.81
N SER A 15 9.59 10.37 7.83
CA SER A 15 8.26 10.67 8.41
C SER A 15 8.14 12.15 8.79
N ARG A 16 9.04 12.63 9.67
CA ARG A 16 9.08 14.03 10.11
C ARG A 16 9.25 14.98 8.93
N ARG A 17 10.16 14.68 7.99
CA ARG A 17 10.42 15.56 6.84
C ARG A 17 9.22 15.66 5.90
N LEU A 18 8.49 14.56 5.69
CA LEU A 18 7.24 14.56 4.92
C LEU A 18 6.12 15.32 5.62
N PHE A 19 6.02 15.22 6.95
CA PHE A 19 5.07 16.01 7.73
C PHE A 19 5.35 17.52 7.65
N GLU A 20 6.63 17.93 7.68
CA GLU A 20 7.00 19.34 7.48
C GLU A 20 6.68 19.84 6.06
N LEU A 21 6.77 18.99 5.04
CA LEU A 21 6.30 19.33 3.68
C LEU A 21 4.78 19.44 3.62
N TRP A 22 4.05 18.56 4.30
CA TRP A 22 2.60 18.61 4.39
C TRP A 22 2.11 19.94 4.99
N LYS A 23 2.75 20.45 6.06
CA LYS A 23 2.40 21.73 6.69
C LYS A 23 2.51 22.93 5.73
N GLN A 24 3.39 22.86 4.74
CA GLN A 24 3.60 23.93 3.76
C GLN A 24 2.50 23.98 2.69
N ILE A 25 1.73 22.91 2.53
CA ILE A 25 0.61 22.88 1.59
C ILE A 25 -0.60 23.55 2.25
N PRO A 26 -1.22 24.56 1.62
CA PRO A 26 -2.44 25.18 2.13
C PRO A 26 -3.54 24.16 2.43
N GLU A 27 -4.35 24.44 3.44
CA GLU A 27 -5.53 23.62 3.70
C GLU A 27 -6.52 23.65 2.52
N PRO A 28 -7.26 22.54 2.28
CA PRO A 28 -8.26 22.48 1.23
C PRO A 28 -9.28 23.62 1.41
N ARG A 29 -9.32 24.55 0.44
CA ARG A 29 -10.29 25.66 0.45
C ARG A 29 -11.63 25.28 -0.18
N SER A 30 -11.69 24.15 -0.88
CA SER A 30 -12.87 23.61 -1.56
C SER A 30 -12.80 22.08 -1.58
N GLY A 31 -13.95 21.38 -1.53
CA GLY A 31 -14.00 19.92 -1.58
C GLY A 31 -14.78 19.21 -0.47
N ARG A 32 -15.41 19.93 0.47
CA ARG A 32 -16.23 19.31 1.53
C ARG A 32 -17.53 18.63 1.04
N ASN A 33 -17.93 18.82 -0.23
CA ASN A 33 -19.22 18.36 -0.76
C ASN A 33 -19.08 17.50 -2.03
N GLY A 34 -18.56 16.27 -1.90
CA GLY A 34 -18.66 15.24 -2.95
C GLY A 34 -17.93 15.51 -4.27
N SER A 35 -17.12 16.56 -4.34
CA SER A 35 -16.32 16.90 -5.54
C SER A 35 -14.99 16.16 -5.52
N PRO A 36 -14.40 15.80 -6.68
CA PRO A 36 -13.08 15.20 -6.75
C PRO A 36 -12.02 16.10 -6.08
N LEU A 37 -11.08 15.48 -5.35
CA LEU A 37 -9.97 16.20 -4.72
C LEU A 37 -9.12 16.92 -5.79
N SER A 38 -8.76 18.18 -5.53
CA SER A 38 -7.81 18.87 -6.38
C SER A 38 -6.44 18.18 -6.33
N PRO A 39 -5.56 18.36 -7.34
CA PRO A 39 -4.21 17.80 -7.30
C PRO A 39 -3.43 18.17 -6.02
N LEU A 40 -3.67 19.37 -5.48
CA LEU A 40 -3.02 19.85 -4.27
C LEU A 40 -3.54 19.12 -3.02
N ASP A 41 -4.84 18.84 -2.96
CA ASP A 41 -5.45 18.07 -1.88
C ASP A 41 -5.01 16.60 -1.92
N GLN A 42 -4.91 16.03 -3.13
CA GLN A 42 -4.36 14.68 -3.33
C GLN A 42 -2.91 14.60 -2.85
N LEU A 43 -2.09 15.60 -3.18
CA LEU A 43 -0.71 15.68 -2.70
C LEU A 43 -0.66 15.82 -1.17
N ARG A 44 -1.49 16.67 -0.58
CA ARG A 44 -1.59 16.82 0.89
C ARG A 44 -1.95 15.49 1.55
N TYR A 45 -2.95 14.78 1.03
CA TYR A 45 -3.35 13.47 1.53
C TYR A 45 -2.21 12.44 1.40
N LEU A 46 -1.54 12.41 0.26
CA LEU A 46 -0.43 11.51 -0.01
C LEU A 46 0.73 11.74 0.96
N LEU A 47 1.15 12.99 1.18
CA LEU A 47 2.25 13.32 2.10
C LEU A 47 1.92 12.91 3.54
N LEU A 48 0.68 13.12 3.99
CA LEU A 48 0.27 12.70 5.32
C LEU A 48 0.33 11.17 5.46
N ARG A 49 -0.26 10.43 4.52
CA ARG A 49 -0.23 8.96 4.52
C ARG A 49 1.20 8.41 4.46
N LEU A 50 2.07 9.01 3.65
CA LEU A 50 3.48 8.61 3.57
C LEU A 50 4.21 8.87 4.89
N SER A 51 3.91 9.99 5.55
CA SER A 51 4.47 10.31 6.86
C SER A 51 4.03 9.33 7.94
N GLU A 52 2.75 8.97 7.98
CA GLU A 52 2.16 8.07 8.99
C GLU A 52 2.68 6.63 8.87
N HIS A 53 2.96 6.17 7.64
CA HIS A 53 3.36 4.79 7.37
C HIS A 53 4.82 4.67 6.91
N TRP A 54 5.66 5.65 7.24
CA TRP A 54 7.03 5.74 6.72
C TRP A 54 7.84 4.46 6.97
N ASP A 55 7.74 3.92 8.18
CA ASP A 55 8.43 2.69 8.59
C ASP A 55 8.02 1.49 7.74
N SER A 56 6.76 1.37 7.35
CA SER A 56 6.30 0.29 6.46
C SER A 56 6.98 0.31 5.10
N TYR A 57 7.30 1.50 4.56
CA TYR A 57 8.02 1.63 3.29
C TYR A 57 9.51 1.31 3.40
N ARG A 58 10.04 1.25 4.63
CA ARG A 58 11.43 0.94 4.95
C ARG A 58 11.61 -0.46 5.54
N LEU A 59 10.59 -1.32 5.46
CA LEU A 59 10.60 -2.67 6.02
C LEU A 59 11.83 -3.49 5.60
N PHE A 60 12.29 -3.30 4.36
CA PHE A 60 13.47 -3.98 3.81
C PHE A 60 14.79 -3.60 4.52
N ASP A 61 14.87 -2.42 5.15
CA ASP A 61 16.08 -1.97 5.85
C ASP A 61 16.42 -2.88 7.04
N TRP A 62 15.41 -3.41 7.74
CA TRP A 62 15.62 -4.26 8.92
C TRP A 62 15.20 -5.71 8.73
N GLN A 63 14.49 -6.07 7.67
CA GLN A 63 14.07 -7.43 7.39
C GLN A 63 14.74 -7.96 6.12
N LYS A 64 15.96 -8.51 6.27
CA LYS A 64 16.83 -8.96 5.17
C LYS A 64 16.18 -9.96 4.21
N ASP A 65 15.25 -10.77 4.69
CA ASP A 65 14.61 -11.82 3.90
C ASP A 65 13.31 -11.38 3.21
N VAL A 66 12.90 -10.11 3.35
CA VAL A 66 11.72 -9.60 2.65
C VAL A 66 12.10 -9.29 1.20
N PRO A 67 11.47 -9.96 0.22
CA PRO A 67 11.73 -9.65 -1.18
C PRO A 67 11.25 -8.23 -1.49
N TRP A 68 12.07 -7.48 -2.24
CA TRP A 68 11.75 -6.12 -2.70
C TRP A 68 10.56 -6.05 -3.68
N THR A 69 10.07 -7.20 -4.12
CA THR A 69 8.99 -7.35 -5.11
C THR A 69 7.72 -7.90 -4.48
N ASN A 70 6.57 -7.38 -4.91
CA ASN A 70 5.25 -7.91 -4.57
C ASN A 70 4.84 -9.12 -5.43
N ASN A 71 5.69 -9.64 -6.31
CA ASN A 71 5.36 -10.70 -7.27
C ASN A 71 4.69 -11.91 -6.62
N GLY A 72 5.17 -12.36 -5.45
CA GLY A 72 4.57 -13.48 -4.73
C GLY A 72 3.13 -13.19 -4.29
N THR A 73 2.90 -12.00 -3.75
CA THR A 73 1.57 -11.52 -3.34
C THR A 73 0.64 -11.38 -4.56
N GLU A 74 1.11 -10.76 -5.65
CA GLU A 74 0.33 -10.61 -6.88
C GLU A 74 -0.03 -11.96 -7.50
N LEU A 75 0.90 -12.92 -7.48
CA LEU A 75 0.65 -14.27 -7.96
C LEU A 75 -0.41 -14.98 -7.10
N ALA A 76 -0.33 -14.87 -5.77
CA ALA A 76 -1.32 -15.46 -4.86
C ALA A 76 -2.72 -14.85 -5.07
N ILE A 77 -2.80 -13.51 -5.23
CA ILE A 77 -4.05 -12.81 -5.54
C ILE A 77 -4.59 -13.26 -6.89
N GLY A 78 -3.75 -13.35 -7.92
CA GLY A 78 -4.12 -13.80 -9.26
C GLY A 78 -4.70 -15.22 -9.25
N ARG A 79 -4.01 -16.16 -8.58
CA ARG A 79 -4.48 -17.54 -8.40
C ARG A 79 -5.82 -17.60 -7.66
N MET A 80 -5.97 -16.84 -6.58
CA MET A 80 -7.22 -16.76 -5.82
C MET A 80 -8.36 -16.20 -6.67
N LYS A 81 -8.12 -15.14 -7.46
CA LYS A 81 -9.10 -14.58 -8.39
C LYS A 81 -9.54 -15.60 -9.43
N MET A 82 -8.60 -16.35 -10.02
CA MET A 82 -8.93 -17.40 -11.00
C MET A 82 -9.77 -18.51 -10.37
N ARG A 83 -9.43 -18.96 -9.17
CA ARG A 83 -10.21 -19.97 -8.43
C ARG A 83 -11.60 -19.46 -8.04
N ALA A 84 -11.72 -18.20 -7.61
CA ALA A 84 -13.00 -17.59 -7.28
C ALA A 84 -13.99 -17.57 -8.47
N ARG A 85 -13.48 -17.53 -9.71
CA ARG A 85 -14.32 -17.58 -10.93
C ARG A 85 -14.90 -18.96 -11.23
N THR A 86 -14.29 -20.03 -10.72
CA THR A 86 -14.74 -21.42 -10.99
C THR A 86 -15.66 -21.97 -9.91
N VAL A 87 -15.80 -21.26 -8.78
CA VAL A 87 -16.70 -21.63 -7.68
C VAL A 87 -17.92 -20.70 -7.63
N ARG A 88 -19.10 -21.23 -7.30
CA ARG A 88 -20.32 -20.41 -7.10
C ARG A 88 -20.37 -19.71 -5.72
N GLY A 89 -19.21 -19.48 -5.10
CA GLY A 89 -19.08 -18.93 -3.75
C GLY A 89 -18.64 -19.96 -2.71
N TYR A 90 -18.00 -19.45 -1.65
CA TYR A 90 -17.55 -20.25 -0.51
C TYR A 90 -18.67 -20.34 0.54
N LYS A 91 -19.00 -21.55 1.00
CA LYS A 91 -20.08 -21.79 1.97
C LYS A 91 -19.72 -21.42 3.41
N SER A 92 -18.44 -21.21 3.69
CA SER A 92 -17.94 -20.84 5.02
C SER A 92 -16.64 -20.05 4.91
N TRP A 93 -16.31 -19.33 5.98
CA TRP A 93 -15.04 -18.63 6.12
C TRP A 93 -13.85 -19.58 5.98
N GLN A 94 -13.94 -20.76 6.62
CA GLN A 94 -12.89 -21.76 6.61
C GLN A 94 -12.58 -22.24 5.19
N ALA A 95 -13.61 -22.41 4.35
CA ALA A 95 -13.43 -22.79 2.96
C ALA A 95 -12.72 -21.70 2.14
N MET A 96 -13.08 -20.42 2.33
CA MET A 96 -12.42 -19.31 1.67
C MET A 96 -10.97 -19.16 2.14
N HIS A 97 -10.73 -19.29 3.45
CA HIS A 97 -9.40 -19.21 4.04
C HIS A 97 -8.49 -20.33 3.51
N ALA A 98 -9.00 -21.57 3.45
CA ALA A 98 -8.25 -22.69 2.87
C ALA A 98 -7.91 -22.45 1.39
N ALA A 99 -8.84 -21.89 0.60
CA ALA A 99 -8.60 -21.54 -0.79
C ALA A 99 -7.54 -20.44 -0.96
N LEU A 100 -7.54 -19.44 -0.07
CA LEU A 100 -6.52 -18.39 -0.04
C LEU A 100 -5.13 -18.95 0.31
N LEU A 101 -5.05 -19.74 1.39
CA LEU A 101 -3.81 -20.41 1.80
C LEU A 101 -3.25 -21.27 0.67
N LEU A 102 -4.12 -22.04 0.00
CA LEU A 102 -3.70 -22.85 -1.13
C LEU A 102 -3.16 -22.00 -2.28
N SER A 103 -3.82 -20.89 -2.60
CA SER A 103 -3.38 -19.98 -3.67
C SER A 103 -2.02 -19.34 -3.37
N GLY A 104 -1.73 -19.06 -2.10
CA GLY A 104 -0.45 -18.50 -1.62
C GLY A 104 0.65 -19.53 -1.34
N SER A 105 0.32 -20.81 -1.19
CA SER A 105 1.28 -21.86 -0.78
C SER A 105 2.32 -22.26 -1.83
N GLY A 106 2.15 -21.85 -3.09
CA GLY A 106 3.05 -22.29 -4.17
C GLY A 106 2.79 -23.71 -4.68
N ILE A 107 1.89 -24.48 -4.03
CA ILE A 107 1.55 -25.85 -4.42
C ILE A 107 0.73 -25.82 -5.73
N ALA A 108 1.27 -26.42 -6.79
CA ALA A 108 0.55 -26.65 -8.03
C ALA A 108 -0.25 -27.96 -7.92
N PHE A 109 -1.51 -27.92 -8.36
CA PHE A 109 -2.36 -29.08 -8.59
C PHE A 109 -2.82 -29.09 -10.05
#